data_AF-A0A352F384-F1
#
_entry.id   AF-A0A352F384-F1
#
_cell.length_a   1.000
_cell.length_b   1.000
_cell.length_c   1.000
_cell.angle_alpha   90.00
_cell.angle_beta   90.00
_cell.angle_gamma   90.00
#
_symmetry.space_group_name_H-M   'P 1'
#
loop_
_entity.id
_entity.type
_entity.pdbx_description
1 polymer ?
#
loop_
_entity_poly.entity_id
_entity_poly.type
_entity_poly.pdbx_seq_one_letter_code
_entity_poly.pdbx_strand_id
1 'polypeptide(L)' 'TYILAYKDQKNAEKGKALVDFLWWGIHDGEQFAKDLQYAPLPAEIVKRAEAKINSITSGGQPLR' A
#
# COMPACT_ATOMS: atom_id res chain seq x y z
N THR A 1 -8.53 7.80 7.23
CA THR A 1 -7.74 6.83 8.02
C THR A 1 -6.32 6.77 7.49
N TYR A 2 -5.33 6.41 8.31
CA TYR A 2 -3.92 6.33 7.93
C TYR A 2 -3.33 4.95 8.24
N ILE A 3 -2.32 4.54 7.47
CA ILE A 3 -1.48 3.37 7.74
C ILE A 3 -0.03 3.84 7.86
N LEU A 4 0.70 3.34 8.85
CA LEU A 4 2.13 3.55 9.02
C LEU A 4 2.85 2.22 8.77
N ALA A 5 3.88 2.26 7.93
CA ALA A 5 4.71 1.11 7.61
C ALA A 5 6.18 1.55 7.56
N TYR A 6 7.08 0.68 7.99
CA TYR A 6 8.52 0.91 7.83
C TYR A 6 8.90 0.91 6.35
N LYS A 7 9.76 1.85 5.96
CA LYS A 7 10.32 1.88 4.60
C LYS A 7 11.22 0.66 4.35
N ASP A 8 12.04 0.28 5.31
CA ASP A 8 12.86 -0.93 5.24
C ASP A 8 12.26 -2.03 6.13
N GLN A 9 11.87 -3.13 5.49
CA GLN A 9 11.25 -4.30 6.11
C GLN A 9 12.33 -5.30 6.49
N LYS A 10 12.46 -5.61 7.79
CA LYS A 10 13.47 -6.57 8.28
C LYS A 10 13.27 -7.99 7.76
N ASN A 11 12.03 -8.39 7.50
CA ASN A 11 11.68 -9.69 6.95
C ASN A 11 11.08 -9.48 5.56
N ALA A 12 11.76 -9.98 4.53
CA ALA A 12 11.37 -9.76 3.14
C ALA A 12 10.01 -10.38 2.80
N GLU A 13 9.70 -11.58 3.30
CA GLU A 13 8.43 -12.27 3.03
C GLU A 13 7.23 -11.49 3.60
N LYS A 14 7.34 -11.06 4.87
CA LYS A 14 6.31 -10.23 5.51
C LYS A 14 6.21 -8.86 4.85
N GLY A 15 7.36 -8.28 4.47
CA GLY A 15 7.41 -7.02 3.74
C GLY A 15 6.70 -7.10 2.39
N LYS A 16 6.92 -8.19 1.65
CA LYS A 16 6.27 -8.42 0.36
C LYS A 16 4.76 -8.55 0.51
N ALA A 17 4.30 -9.35 1.47
CA ALA A 17 2.87 -9.50 1.75
C ALA A 17 2.21 -8.15 2.14
N LEU A 18 2.91 -7.33 2.93
CA LEU A 18 2.44 -5.99 3.28
C LEU A 18 2.33 -5.08 2.06
N VAL A 19 3.36 -5.01 1.21
CA VAL A 19 3.38 -4.19 0.00
C VAL A 19 2.26 -4.61 -0.95
N ASP A 20 2.02 -5.90 -1.12
CA ASP A 20 0.96 -6.42 -1.97
C ASP A 20 -0.43 -6.08 -1.41
N PHE A 21 -0.62 -6.18 -0.08
CA PHE A 21 -1.87 -5.79 0.55
C PHE A 21 -2.16 -4.30 0.42
N LEU A 22 -1.16 -3.45 0.64
CA LEU A 22 -1.32 -2.00 0.47
C LEU A 22 -1.64 -1.63 -0.98
N TRP A 23 -0.96 -2.27 -1.93
CA TRP A 23 -1.24 -2.08 -3.35
C TRP A 23 -2.67 -2.49 -3.69
N TRP A 24 -3.06 -3.71 -3.33
CA TRP A 24 -4.42 -4.19 -3.52
C TRP A 24 -5.45 -3.23 -2.89
N GLY A 25 -5.20 -2.76 -1.68
CA GLY A 25 -6.13 -1.87 -0.95
C GLY A 25 -6.44 -0.56 -1.65
N ILE A 26 -5.46 0.04 -2.35
CA ILE A 26 -5.64 1.30 -3.10
C ILE A 26 -6.13 1.11 -4.54
N HIS A 27 -6.31 -0.13 -5.00
CA HIS A 27 -6.76 -0.46 -6.34
C HIS A 27 -8.07 -1.27 -6.30
N ASP A 28 -7.95 -2.58 -6.07
CA ASP A 28 -9.10 -3.48 -6.08
C ASP A 28 -9.90 -3.36 -4.77
N GLY A 29 -9.23 -3.16 -3.64
CA GLY A 29 -9.86 -3.08 -2.33
C GLY A 29 -10.80 -1.87 -2.18
N GLU A 30 -10.57 -0.82 -2.96
CA GLU A 30 -11.37 0.41 -2.93
C GLU A 30 -12.83 0.16 -3.35
N GLN A 31 -13.09 -0.89 -4.14
CA GLN A 31 -14.45 -1.24 -4.56
C GLN A 31 -15.38 -1.54 -3.37
N PHE A 32 -14.84 -2.08 -2.27
CA PHE A 32 -15.59 -2.42 -1.06
C PHE A 32 -15.86 -1.21 -0.16
N ALA A 33 -15.17 -0.08 -0.38
CA ALA A 33 -15.29 1.10 0.47
C ALA A 33 -16.72 1.65 0.48
N LYS A 34 -17.40 1.63 -0.68
CA LYS A 34 -18.76 2.16 -0.84
C LYS A 34 -19.79 1.41 0.00
N ASP A 35 -19.73 0.08 -0.01
CA ASP A 35 -20.64 -0.77 0.76
C ASP A 35 -20.46 -0.58 2.26
N LEU A 36 -19.25 -0.21 2.68
CA LEU A 36 -18.89 0.12 4.06
C LEU A 36 -19.06 1.62 4.40
N GLN A 37 -19.67 2.40 3.51
CA GLN A 37 -19.90 3.85 3.65
C GLN A 37 -18.62 4.70 3.80
N TYR A 38 -17.50 4.24 3.26
CA TYR A 38 -16.25 5.01 3.13
C TYR A 38 -16.13 5.65 1.75
N ALA A 39 -15.58 6.86 1.72
CA ALA A 39 -15.32 7.56 0.47
C ALA A 39 -14.10 6.96 -0.26
N PRO A 40 -14.18 6.78 -1.60
CA PRO A 40 -13.04 6.40 -2.42
C PRO A 40 -11.91 7.44 -2.36
N LEU A 41 -10.67 7.00 -2.55
CA LEU A 41 -9.51 7.86 -2.66
C LEU A 41 -9.52 8.58 -4.02
N PRO A 42 -9.26 9.90 -4.05
CA PRO A 42 -9.03 10.59 -5.31
C PRO A 42 -7.82 10.01 -6.05
N ALA A 43 -7.88 9.94 -7.38
CA ALA A 43 -6.82 9.35 -8.20
C ALA A 43 -5.42 9.98 -7.98
N GLU A 44 -5.36 11.26 -7.63
CA GLU A 44 -4.11 11.92 -7.28
C GLU A 44 -3.49 11.35 -6.00
N ILE A 45 -4.32 11.01 -5.01
CA ILE A 45 -3.89 10.42 -3.74
C ILE A 45 -3.44 8.97 -3.96
N VAL A 46 -4.13 8.22 -4.82
CA VAL A 46 -3.70 6.87 -5.24
C VAL A 46 -2.29 6.93 -5.83
N LYS A 47 -2.01 7.85 -6.77
CA LYS A 47 -0.66 8.02 -7.35
C LYS A 47 0.42 8.36 -6.31
N ARG A 48 0.08 9.20 -5.33
CA ARG A 48 1.01 9.51 -4.22
C ARG A 48 1.26 8.28 -3.34
N ALA A 49 0.23 7.46 -3.10
CA ALA A 49 0.34 6.22 -2.34
C ALA A 49 1.16 5.15 -3.09
N GLU A 50 0.95 4.97 -4.40
CA GLU A 50 1.75 4.09 -5.26
C GLU A 50 3.25 4.41 -5.13
N ALA A 51 3.62 5.68 -5.25
CA ALA A 51 5.01 6.12 -5.12
C ALA A 51 5.60 5.81 -3.73
N LYS A 52 4.80 5.89 -2.66
CA LYS A 52 5.23 5.52 -1.31
C LYS A 52 5.37 4.02 -1.14
N ILE A 53 4.42 3.24 -1.62
CA ILE A 53 4.44 1.77 -1.56
C ILE A 53 5.65 1.21 -2.32
N ASN A 54 5.91 1.71 -3.54
CA ASN A 54 7.07 1.30 -4.34
C ASN A 54 8.42 1.71 -3.73
N SER A 55 8.43 2.61 -2.76
CA SER A 55 9.66 3.00 -2.05
C SER A 55 10.05 2.05 -0.90
N ILE A 56 9.21 1.05 -0.61
CA ILE A 56 9.42 0.08 0.47
C ILE A 56 10.40 -1.01 -0.01
N THR A 57 11.40 -1.30 0.82
CA THR A 57 12.50 -2.22 0.54
C THR A 57 12.66 -3.26 1.65
N SER A 58 13.48 -4.27 1.41
CA SER A 58 14.07 -5.12 2.44
C SER A 58 15.56 -5.29 2.16
N GLY A 59 16.41 -4.80 3.07
CA GLY A 59 17.87 -4.85 2.87
C GLY A 59 18.32 -4.08 1.62
N GLY A 60 17.61 -3.00 1.28
CA GLY A 60 17.87 -2.19 0.08
C GLY A 60 17.29 -2.75 -1.23
N GLN A 61 16.72 -3.96 -1.23
CA GLN A 61 16.04 -4.50 -2.42
C GLN A 61 14.58 -4.06 -2.45
N PRO A 62 14.06 -3.54 -3.58
CA PRO A 62 12.65 -3.25 -3.75
C PRO A 62 11.79 -4.49 -3.51
N LEU A 63 10.64 -4.29 -2.86
CA LEU A 63 9.66 -5.36 -2.64
C LEU A 63 8.54 -5.36 -3.71
N ARG A 64 8.61 -4.46 -4.68
CA ARG A 64 7.75 -4.38 -5.87
C ARG A 64 8.50 -3.74 -7.03
#